data_AF-A0A832NE54-F1
#
_entry.id   AF-A0A832NE54-F1
#
_cell.length_a   1.000
_cell.length_b   1.000
_cell.length_c   1.000
_cell.angle_alpha   90.00
_cell.angle_beta   90.00
_cell.angle_gamma   90.00
#
_symmetry.space_group_name_H-M   'P 1'
#
loop_
_entity.id
_entity.type
_entity.pdbx_description
1 polymer ?
#
loop_
_entity_poly.entity_id
_entity_poly.type
_entity_poly.pdbx_seq_one_letter_code
_entity_poly.pdbx_strand_id
1 'polypeptide(L)'
;AGVEIPPITKAWTWDEFKEAIMKFKAAGIIPIAVGGKDKWELSFYYMYLVDRLAGSEAFRKTINRAPGYSFTDEHLIKAGYLFKELVDLGAFQEGFIGASYDEAQNLFFTGKAAMWLQGPWIFGDLFASFPGFPIDIINFPTVPGGKGDPTMLLGAVQHHYAIAKNIPANVKKYAYEFLRFITREESMIRYAELSKAPLAQNVKVPTEQYPEVLMKVIESASRASWLQMVYDEYSPPKFAQVHLDSLASSLPPSPYIPSSDMSSA
;
A
#
# COMPACT_ATOMS: atom_id res chain seq x y z
N ALA A 1 10.80 20.36 10.33
CA ALA A 1 10.70 19.63 11.61
C ALA A 1 12.02 19.01 12.10
N GLY A 2 13.17 19.18 11.42
CA GLY A 2 14.44 18.60 11.89
C GLY A 2 14.46 17.06 11.91
N VAL A 3 13.69 16.44 11.01
CA VAL A 3 13.63 14.99 10.86
C VAL A 3 14.65 14.58 9.81
N GLU A 4 15.51 13.63 10.15
CA GLU A 4 16.47 13.04 9.22
C GLU A 4 15.78 11.97 8.37
N ILE A 5 15.78 12.15 7.05
CA ILE A 5 15.15 11.23 6.10
C ILE A 5 16.21 10.23 5.62
N PRO A 6 15.98 8.91 5.79
CA PRO A 6 16.94 7.90 5.36
C PRO A 6 16.93 7.78 3.83
N PRO A 7 18.05 7.39 3.21
CA PRO A 7 18.03 7.05 1.80
C PRO A 7 17.12 5.83 1.56
N ILE A 8 16.59 5.66 0.35
CA ILE A 8 15.72 4.53 -0.02
C ILE A 8 16.34 3.14 0.19
N THR A 9 17.65 3.04 0.38
CA THR A 9 18.37 1.80 0.70
C THR A 9 18.34 1.44 2.19
N LYS A 10 17.85 2.32 3.05
CA LYS A 10 17.75 2.13 4.50
C LYS A 10 16.32 2.45 4.96
N ALA A 11 15.73 1.56 5.76
CA ALA A 11 14.47 1.84 6.45
C ALA A 11 14.77 2.48 7.81
N TRP A 12 13.87 3.33 8.29
CA TRP A 12 13.85 3.69 9.70
C TRP A 12 13.63 2.45 10.57
N THR A 13 14.14 2.49 11.78
CA THR A 13 13.63 1.67 12.88
C THR A 13 12.28 2.19 13.33
N TRP A 14 11.49 1.35 14.00
CA TRP A 14 10.21 1.77 14.57
C TRP A 14 10.36 2.95 15.53
N ASP A 15 11.44 2.99 16.31
CA ASP A 15 11.69 4.09 17.25
C ASP A 15 12.07 5.39 16.53
N GLU A 16 12.91 5.32 15.49
CA GLU A 16 13.20 6.48 14.61
C GLU A 16 11.92 6.99 13.94
N PHE A 17 11.04 6.09 13.49
CA PHE A 17 9.76 6.45 12.88
C PHE A 17 8.82 7.15 13.88
N LYS A 18 8.73 6.64 15.12
CA LYS A 18 7.97 7.30 16.20
C LYS A 18 8.56 8.66 16.56
N GLU A 19 9.88 8.79 16.59
CA GLU A 19 10.54 10.08 16.82
C GLU A 19 10.21 11.07 15.70
N ALA A 20 10.23 10.65 14.45
CA ALA A 20 9.80 11.47 13.31
C ALA A 20 8.35 11.93 13.48
N ILE A 21 7.43 11.02 13.84
CA ILE A 21 6.02 11.34 14.13
C ILE A 21 5.92 12.42 15.21
N MET A 22 6.61 12.24 16.35
CA MET A 22 6.59 13.21 17.45
C MET A 22 7.13 14.59 17.02
N LYS A 23 8.21 14.63 16.22
CA LYS A 23 8.78 15.88 15.69
C LYS A 23 7.82 16.60 14.74
N PHE A 24 7.14 15.88 13.84
CA PHE A 24 6.13 16.49 12.96
C PHE A 24 4.99 17.09 13.77
N LYS A 25 4.46 16.34 14.75
CA LYS A 25 3.40 16.85 15.65
C LYS A 25 3.83 18.08 16.42
N ALA A 26 5.03 18.07 17.00
CA ALA A 26 5.56 19.21 17.75
C ALA A 26 5.73 20.47 16.86
N ALA A 27 5.92 20.28 15.55
CA ALA A 27 5.98 21.35 14.57
C ALA A 27 4.59 21.77 14.01
N GLY A 28 3.49 21.19 14.50
CA GLY A 28 2.13 21.47 14.00
C GLY A 28 1.84 20.87 12.62
N ILE A 29 2.64 19.89 12.18
CA ILE A 29 2.49 19.20 10.89
C ILE A 29 1.78 17.87 11.14
N ILE A 30 0.80 17.52 10.29
CA ILE A 30 0.18 16.18 10.33
C ILE A 30 1.27 15.16 9.98
N PRO A 31 1.59 14.19 10.85
CA PRO A 31 2.69 13.28 10.55
C PRO A 31 2.40 12.42 9.31
N ILE A 32 1.20 11.85 9.25
CA ILE A 32 0.78 10.92 8.20
C ILE A 32 -0.65 11.27 7.76
N ALA A 33 -0.86 11.51 6.47
CA ALA A 33 -2.21 11.55 5.90
C ALA A 33 -2.72 10.12 5.67
N VAL A 34 -4.02 9.88 5.86
CA VAL A 34 -4.65 8.58 5.55
C VAL A 34 -6.16 8.70 5.27
N GLY A 35 -6.66 8.08 4.19
CA GLY A 35 -8.09 7.98 3.90
C GLY A 35 -8.74 6.82 4.65
N GLY A 36 -9.12 7.01 5.91
CA GLY A 36 -9.69 5.95 6.75
C GLY A 36 -11.07 5.47 6.29
N LYS A 37 -11.84 6.32 5.61
CA LYS A 37 -13.18 5.98 5.10
C LYS A 37 -13.14 4.85 4.08
N ASP A 38 -12.09 4.82 3.27
CA ASP A 38 -11.90 3.84 2.20
C ASP A 38 -11.33 2.50 2.71
N LYS A 39 -10.85 2.47 3.96
CA LYS A 39 -10.37 1.30 4.74
C LYS A 39 -9.10 0.64 4.20
N TRP A 40 -8.91 0.55 2.89
CA TRP A 40 -7.75 -0.09 2.26
C TRP A 40 -6.43 0.62 2.59
N GLU A 41 -6.45 1.96 2.75
CA GLU A 41 -5.24 2.68 3.18
C GLU A 41 -4.79 2.26 4.58
N LEU A 42 -5.74 2.05 5.50
CA LEU A 42 -5.45 1.56 6.84
C LEU A 42 -4.96 0.10 6.80
N SER A 43 -5.49 -0.71 5.88
CA SER A 43 -5.03 -2.08 5.64
C SER A 43 -3.55 -2.15 5.29
N PHE A 44 -3.01 -1.18 4.53
CA PHE A 44 -1.59 -1.17 4.18
C PHE A 44 -0.67 -1.16 5.40
N TYR A 45 -1.01 -0.37 6.43
CA TYR A 45 -0.22 -0.33 7.66
C TYR A 45 -0.21 -1.69 8.35
N TYR A 46 -1.36 -2.32 8.53
CA TYR A 46 -1.43 -3.64 9.14
C TYR A 46 -0.65 -4.69 8.34
N MET A 47 -0.81 -4.69 7.02
CA MET A 47 -0.12 -5.60 6.12
C MET A 47 1.40 -5.45 6.19
N TYR A 48 1.93 -4.23 6.09
CA TYR A 48 3.35 -3.99 6.24
C TYR A 48 3.85 -4.41 7.62
N LEU A 49 3.09 -4.18 8.68
CA LEU A 49 3.46 -4.61 10.03
C LEU A 49 3.52 -6.14 10.16
N VAL A 50 2.56 -6.86 9.55
CA VAL A 50 2.61 -8.34 9.46
C VAL A 50 3.85 -8.78 8.70
N ASP A 51 4.12 -8.20 7.53
CA ASP A 51 5.28 -8.58 6.71
C ASP A 51 6.60 -8.30 7.43
N ARG A 52 6.73 -7.17 8.12
CA ARG A 52 7.92 -6.81 8.90
C ARG A 52 8.12 -7.73 10.12
N LEU A 53 7.03 -8.18 10.75
CA LEU A 53 7.10 -9.08 11.90
C LEU A 53 7.40 -10.52 11.50
N ALA A 54 6.59 -11.06 10.58
CA ALA A 54 6.50 -12.49 10.33
C ALA A 54 7.15 -12.92 8.99
N GLY A 55 7.43 -11.97 8.10
CA GLY A 55 7.89 -12.23 6.74
C GLY A 55 6.73 -12.59 5.78
N SER A 56 7.07 -12.66 4.50
CA SER A 56 6.11 -12.81 3.39
C SER A 56 5.26 -14.08 3.40
N GLU A 57 5.69 -15.13 4.08
CA GLU A 57 4.96 -16.40 4.06
C GLU A 57 3.82 -16.48 5.07
N ALA A 58 3.88 -15.70 6.16
CA ALA A 58 3.02 -15.92 7.32
C ALA A 58 1.54 -15.69 6.99
N PHE A 59 1.21 -14.56 6.37
CA PHE A 59 -0.15 -14.29 5.94
C PHE A 59 -0.62 -15.31 4.90
N ARG A 60 0.20 -15.57 3.87
CA ARG A 60 -0.12 -16.52 2.79
C ARG A 60 -0.41 -17.92 3.33
N LYS A 61 0.37 -18.40 4.29
CA LYS A 61 0.15 -19.72 4.90
C LYS A 61 -1.07 -19.71 5.82
N THR A 62 -1.33 -18.60 6.51
CA THR A 62 -2.52 -18.43 7.35
C THR A 62 -3.80 -18.46 6.53
N ILE A 63 -3.91 -17.68 5.46
CA ILE A 63 -5.11 -17.63 4.62
C ILE A 63 -5.34 -18.95 3.86
N ASN A 64 -4.27 -19.68 3.53
CA ASN A 64 -4.35 -21.01 2.92
C ASN A 64 -4.54 -22.14 3.95
N ARG A 65 -4.74 -21.83 5.24
CA ARG A 65 -4.94 -22.80 6.33
C ARG A 65 -3.84 -23.85 6.40
N ALA A 66 -2.60 -23.45 6.12
CA ALA A 66 -1.46 -24.34 6.22
C ALA A 66 -1.27 -24.79 7.68
N PRO A 67 -0.92 -26.08 7.93
CA PRO A 67 -0.70 -26.57 9.28
C PRO A 67 0.30 -25.70 10.05
N GLY A 68 -0.08 -25.30 11.27
CA GLY A 68 0.75 -24.45 12.15
C GLY A 68 0.59 -22.94 11.95
N TYR A 69 -0.27 -22.48 11.03
CA TYR A 69 -0.55 -21.06 10.81
C TYR A 69 -2.01 -20.74 11.15
N SER A 70 -2.22 -19.63 11.86
CA SER A 70 -3.54 -19.20 12.35
C SER A 70 -3.62 -17.69 12.43
N PHE A 71 -4.84 -17.15 12.34
CA PHE A 71 -5.12 -15.74 12.58
C PHE A 71 -4.85 -15.32 14.03
N THR A 72 -4.68 -16.28 14.94
CA THR A 72 -4.25 -16.07 16.32
C THR A 72 -2.72 -16.12 16.49
N ASP A 73 -1.94 -16.12 15.39
CA ASP A 73 -0.48 -16.04 15.46
C ASP A 73 -0.03 -14.74 16.15
N GLU A 74 1.00 -14.86 17.00
CA GLU A 74 1.46 -13.74 17.82
C GLU A 74 1.95 -12.54 16.99
N HIS A 75 2.47 -12.77 15.78
CA HIS A 75 2.92 -11.69 14.90
C HIS A 75 1.73 -10.93 14.32
N LEU A 76 0.65 -11.62 13.95
CA LEU A 76 -0.57 -11.01 13.43
C LEU A 76 -1.27 -10.17 14.51
N ILE A 77 -1.25 -10.65 15.75
CA ILE A 77 -1.75 -9.91 16.92
C ILE A 77 -0.86 -8.69 17.19
N LYS A 78 0.47 -8.87 17.20
CA LYS A 78 1.43 -7.79 17.44
C LYS A 78 1.37 -6.70 16.37
N ALA A 79 1.10 -7.04 15.11
CA ALA A 79 0.84 -6.06 14.06
C ALA A 79 -0.36 -5.15 14.41
N GLY A 80 -1.42 -5.74 14.97
CA GLY A 80 -2.58 -4.99 15.50
C GLY A 80 -2.22 -4.00 16.61
N TYR A 81 -1.34 -4.40 17.53
CA TYR A 81 -0.86 -3.52 18.59
C TYR A 81 0.05 -2.40 18.09
N LEU A 82 0.97 -2.67 17.17
CA LEU A 82 1.81 -1.63 16.56
C LEU A 82 0.98 -0.64 15.73
N PHE A 83 -0.06 -1.12 15.06
CA PHE A 83 -0.99 -0.24 14.35
C PHE A 83 -1.77 0.65 15.32
N LYS A 84 -2.26 0.09 16.44
CA LYS A 84 -2.87 0.88 17.52
C LYS A 84 -1.90 1.89 18.12
N GLU A 85 -0.61 1.55 18.28
CA GLU A 85 0.42 2.48 18.76
C GLU A 85 0.50 3.73 17.87
N LEU A 86 0.42 3.60 16.54
CA LEU A 86 0.38 4.75 15.63
C LEU A 86 -0.84 5.65 15.88
N VAL A 87 -2.00 5.04 16.11
CA VAL A 87 -3.23 5.79 16.41
C VAL A 87 -3.11 6.51 17.75
N ASP A 88 -2.64 5.82 18.79
CA ASP A 88 -2.47 6.40 20.13
C ASP A 88 -1.40 7.50 20.15
N LEU A 89 -0.37 7.40 19.30
CA LEU A 89 0.61 8.45 19.07
C LEU A 89 0.04 9.66 18.31
N GLY A 90 -1.19 9.59 17.81
CA GLY A 90 -1.79 10.62 16.96
C GLY A 90 -0.99 10.83 15.67
N ALA A 91 -0.55 9.75 15.05
CA ALA A 91 0.22 9.79 13.81
C ALA A 91 -0.62 10.28 12.62
N PHE A 92 -1.92 10.00 12.64
CA PHE A 92 -2.87 10.38 11.60
C PHE A 92 -3.54 11.72 11.88
N GLN A 93 -4.10 12.34 10.84
CA GLN A 93 -4.90 13.56 10.99
C GLN A 93 -6.13 13.36 11.89
N GLU A 94 -6.62 14.44 12.49
CA GLU A 94 -7.88 14.40 13.22
C GLU A 94 -9.04 13.96 12.30
N GLY A 95 -9.91 13.09 12.80
CA GLY A 95 -11.04 12.58 12.03
C GLY A 95 -10.67 11.63 10.88
N PHE A 96 -9.44 11.09 10.84
CA PHE A 96 -8.96 10.25 9.73
C PHE A 96 -9.88 9.08 9.37
N ILE A 97 -10.63 8.52 10.33
CA ILE A 97 -11.60 7.43 10.10
C ILE A 97 -12.69 7.84 9.11
N GLY A 98 -13.12 9.11 9.14
CA GLY A 98 -14.13 9.65 8.23
C GLY A 98 -13.55 10.28 6.96
N ALA A 99 -12.24 10.49 6.90
CA ALA A 99 -11.58 11.15 5.78
C ALA A 99 -11.47 10.22 4.57
N SER A 100 -11.72 10.74 3.38
CA SER A 100 -11.52 10.01 2.12
C SER A 100 -10.06 10.02 1.67
N TYR A 101 -9.76 9.13 0.74
CA TYR A 101 -8.52 9.14 -0.05
C TYR A 101 -8.23 10.53 -0.64
N ASP A 102 -9.21 11.17 -1.28
CA ASP A 102 -9.02 12.51 -1.88
C ASP A 102 -8.67 13.58 -0.84
N GLU A 103 -9.27 13.50 0.35
CA GLU A 103 -8.95 14.41 1.45
C GLU A 103 -7.53 14.18 1.96
N ALA A 104 -7.10 12.92 2.12
CA ALA A 104 -5.74 12.56 2.50
C ALA A 104 -4.71 12.99 1.44
N GLN A 105 -5.00 12.75 0.16
CA GLN A 105 -4.21 13.19 -0.98
C GLN A 105 -4.00 14.70 -0.95
N ASN A 106 -5.08 15.46 -0.74
CA ASN A 106 -5.00 16.91 -0.66
C ASN A 106 -4.19 17.39 0.56
N LEU A 107 -4.31 16.74 1.72
CA LEU A 107 -3.47 17.07 2.89
C LEU A 107 -1.98 16.90 2.58
N PHE A 108 -1.61 15.83 1.89
CA PHE A 108 -0.22 15.56 1.52
C PHE A 108 0.29 16.53 0.45
N PHE A 109 -0.39 16.65 -0.69
CA PHE A 109 0.06 17.49 -1.81
C PHE A 109 -0.05 19.00 -1.56
N THR A 110 -0.75 19.43 -0.51
CA THR A 110 -0.72 20.83 -0.03
C THR A 110 0.31 21.07 1.08
N GLY A 111 1.13 20.06 1.42
CA GLY A 111 2.18 20.16 2.43
C GLY A 111 1.68 20.24 3.88
N LYS A 112 0.41 19.93 4.12
CA LYS A 112 -0.18 19.87 5.48
C LYS A 112 0.22 18.59 6.21
N ALA A 113 0.44 17.51 5.48
CA ALA A 113 0.96 16.26 5.99
C ALA A 113 2.39 15.99 5.50
N ALA A 114 3.23 15.42 6.37
CA ALA A 114 4.63 15.14 6.08
C ALA A 114 4.83 13.84 5.29
N MET A 115 3.97 12.84 5.51
CA MET A 115 4.07 11.51 4.92
C MET A 115 2.71 11.01 4.47
N TRP A 116 2.71 10.09 3.50
CA TRP A 116 1.54 9.36 3.03
C TRP A 116 1.96 7.98 2.53
N LEU A 117 1.33 6.91 3.03
CA LEU A 117 1.64 5.55 2.62
C LEU A 117 0.80 5.18 1.40
N GLN A 118 1.41 5.19 0.23
CA GLN A 118 0.72 4.96 -1.03
C GLN A 118 1.56 4.19 -2.04
N GLY A 119 0.89 3.70 -3.07
CA GLY A 119 1.54 3.10 -4.22
C GLY A 119 1.73 4.09 -5.38
N PRO A 120 2.30 3.61 -6.49
CA PRO A 120 2.75 4.48 -7.58
C PRO A 120 1.62 5.15 -8.40
N TRP A 121 0.37 4.79 -8.19
CA TRP A 121 -0.75 5.42 -8.91
C TRP A 121 -0.89 6.91 -8.59
N ILE A 122 -0.41 7.36 -7.43
CA ILE A 122 -0.46 8.78 -7.04
C ILE A 122 0.31 9.70 -7.99
N PHE A 123 1.27 9.16 -8.75
CA PHE A 123 2.10 9.96 -9.65
C PHE A 123 1.30 10.53 -10.82
N GLY A 124 0.23 9.86 -11.26
CA GLY A 124 -0.66 10.39 -12.28
C GLY A 124 -1.30 11.72 -11.83
N ASP A 125 -1.93 11.71 -10.66
CA ASP A 125 -2.56 12.89 -10.07
C ASP A 125 -1.55 13.97 -9.67
N LEU A 126 -0.40 13.56 -9.11
CA LEU A 126 0.70 14.46 -8.77
C LEU A 126 1.15 15.27 -9.99
N PHE A 127 1.41 14.61 -11.11
CA PHE A 127 1.91 15.29 -12.30
C PHE A 127 0.83 16.10 -13.01
N ALA A 128 -0.44 15.67 -12.93
CA ALA A 128 -1.55 16.39 -13.53
C ALA A 128 -1.94 17.65 -12.74
N SER A 129 -1.98 17.56 -11.41
CA SER A 129 -2.62 18.56 -10.56
C SER A 129 -1.66 19.30 -9.63
N PHE A 130 -0.50 18.72 -9.31
CA PHE A 130 0.49 19.27 -8.39
C PHE A 130 1.91 19.28 -8.97
N PRO A 131 2.10 19.83 -10.20
CA PRO A 131 3.39 19.78 -10.86
C PRO A 131 4.47 20.46 -10.03
N GLY A 132 5.58 19.77 -9.80
CA GLY A 132 6.72 20.28 -9.04
C GLY A 132 6.59 20.20 -7.52
N PHE A 133 5.54 19.57 -6.99
CA PHE A 133 5.46 19.27 -5.55
C PHE A 133 6.68 18.42 -5.13
N PRO A 134 7.43 18.84 -4.10
CA PRO A 134 8.62 18.13 -3.66
C PRO A 134 8.22 16.86 -2.91
N ILE A 135 8.57 15.71 -3.47
CA ILE A 135 8.27 14.39 -2.91
C ILE A 135 9.52 13.50 -3.00
N ASP A 136 9.69 12.66 -1.98
CA ASP A 136 10.61 11.53 -2.02
C ASP A 136 9.93 10.29 -1.42
N ILE A 137 10.58 9.14 -1.53
CA ILE A 137 10.10 7.88 -0.98
C ILE A 137 11.09 7.28 0.00
N ILE A 138 10.56 6.56 0.99
CA ILE A 138 11.33 5.78 1.95
C ILE A 138 10.69 4.41 2.13
N ASN A 139 11.46 3.43 2.61
CA ASN A 139 10.89 2.14 2.98
C ASN A 139 10.01 2.26 4.23
N PHE A 140 8.97 1.42 4.30
CA PHE A 140 8.22 1.24 5.53
C PHE A 140 9.15 0.74 6.65
N PRO A 141 9.05 1.30 7.89
CA PRO A 141 10.00 1.05 8.96
C PRO A 141 10.15 -0.42 9.32
N THR A 142 11.33 -0.77 9.82
CA THR A 142 11.56 -2.05 10.51
C THR A 142 10.89 -2.05 11.88
N VAL A 143 10.56 -3.23 12.38
CA VAL A 143 9.83 -3.39 13.65
C VAL A 143 10.66 -4.18 14.66
N PRO A 144 10.57 -3.90 15.98
CA PRO A 144 11.36 -4.59 16.99
C PRO A 144 11.07 -6.09 17.03
N GLY A 145 12.13 -6.90 16.90
CA GLY A 145 12.05 -8.36 16.87
C GLY A 145 11.41 -8.93 15.60
N GLY A 146 11.17 -8.11 14.58
CA GLY A 146 10.68 -8.55 13.28
C GLY A 146 11.74 -9.30 12.48
N LYS A 147 11.31 -10.30 11.70
CA LYS A 147 12.17 -11.10 10.82
C LYS A 147 11.99 -10.76 9.34
N GLY A 148 11.05 -9.89 9.02
CA GLY A 148 10.74 -9.49 7.65
C GLY A 148 11.85 -8.64 7.03
N ASP A 149 12.06 -8.84 5.74
CA ASP A 149 12.99 -8.03 4.98
C ASP A 149 12.42 -6.61 4.75
N PRO A 150 13.16 -5.54 5.10
CA PRO A 150 12.71 -4.16 4.94
C PRO A 150 12.46 -3.74 3.48
N THR A 151 12.93 -4.51 2.51
CA THR A 151 12.71 -4.28 1.07
C THR A 151 11.41 -4.91 0.56
N MET A 152 10.70 -5.70 1.38
CA MET A 152 9.38 -6.23 0.98
C MET A 152 8.39 -5.08 0.78
N LEU A 153 7.64 -5.16 -0.32
CA LEU A 153 6.65 -4.17 -0.74
C LEU A 153 5.27 -4.82 -0.87
N LEU A 154 4.22 -4.00 -0.72
CA LEU A 154 2.88 -4.38 -1.12
C LEU A 154 2.68 -4.14 -2.62
N GLY A 155 2.00 -5.07 -3.28
CA GLY A 155 1.61 -4.99 -4.68
C GLY A 155 0.10 -5.12 -4.86
N ALA A 156 -0.42 -4.46 -5.91
CA ALA A 156 -1.80 -4.53 -6.32
C ALA A 156 -1.87 -4.70 -7.84
N VAL A 157 -2.80 -5.50 -8.34
CA VAL A 157 -3.07 -5.64 -9.77
C VAL A 157 -4.15 -4.64 -10.15
N GLN A 158 -3.73 -3.51 -10.68
CA GLN A 158 -4.64 -2.40 -10.97
C GLN A 158 -5.59 -2.66 -12.15
N HIS A 159 -5.15 -3.42 -13.15
CA HIS A 159 -5.91 -3.62 -14.39
C HIS A 159 -6.04 -5.09 -14.73
N HIS A 160 -7.28 -5.54 -14.81
CA HIS A 160 -7.65 -6.86 -15.26
C HIS A 160 -8.47 -6.75 -16.54
N TYR A 161 -8.09 -7.53 -17.55
CA TYR A 161 -8.88 -7.66 -18.75
C TYR A 161 -9.41 -9.09 -18.84
N ALA A 162 -10.72 -9.23 -18.97
CA ALA A 162 -11.39 -10.52 -19.09
C ALA A 162 -12.41 -10.50 -20.23
N ILE A 163 -12.57 -11.63 -20.92
CA ILE A 163 -13.66 -11.86 -21.86
C ILE A 163 -14.69 -12.74 -21.17
N ALA A 164 -15.94 -12.29 -21.13
CA ALA A 164 -17.02 -13.09 -20.56
C ALA A 164 -17.17 -14.42 -21.31
N LYS A 165 -17.42 -15.50 -20.57
CA LYS A 165 -17.52 -16.87 -21.13
C LYS A 165 -18.60 -16.98 -22.22
N ASN A 166 -19.72 -16.31 -22.01
CA ASN A 166 -20.91 -16.40 -22.85
C ASN A 166 -21.14 -15.10 -23.63
N ILE A 167 -20.32 -14.87 -24.67
CA ILE A 167 -20.53 -13.77 -25.62
C ILE A 167 -20.99 -14.29 -26.98
N PRO A 168 -21.75 -13.51 -27.76
CA PRO A 168 -22.14 -13.88 -29.12
C PRO A 168 -20.93 -14.25 -29.99
N ALA A 169 -21.06 -15.31 -30.80
CA ALA A 169 -19.96 -15.84 -31.60
C ALA A 169 -19.37 -14.79 -32.57
N ASN A 170 -20.23 -13.93 -33.12
CA ASN A 170 -19.82 -12.83 -33.99
C ASN A 170 -19.06 -11.70 -33.26
N VAL A 171 -19.15 -11.60 -31.94
CA VAL A 171 -18.44 -10.60 -31.11
C VAL A 171 -17.10 -11.15 -30.61
N LYS A 172 -16.98 -12.47 -30.47
CA LYS A 172 -15.81 -13.13 -29.88
C LYS A 172 -14.49 -12.76 -30.56
N LYS A 173 -14.48 -12.68 -31.90
CA LYS A 173 -13.30 -12.25 -32.66
C LYS A 173 -12.83 -10.85 -32.25
N TYR A 174 -13.76 -9.89 -32.22
CA TYR A 174 -13.45 -8.49 -31.91
C TYR A 174 -13.00 -8.30 -30.46
N ALA A 175 -13.55 -9.08 -29.51
CA ALA A 175 -13.09 -9.06 -28.13
C ALA A 175 -11.61 -9.47 -28.01
N TYR A 176 -11.18 -10.53 -28.71
CA TYR A 176 -9.77 -10.91 -28.74
C TYR A 176 -8.88 -9.91 -29.48
N GLU A 177 -9.35 -9.34 -30.58
CA GLU A 177 -8.60 -8.30 -31.31
C GLU A 177 -8.40 -7.04 -30.45
N PHE A 178 -9.44 -6.62 -29.73
CA PHE A 178 -9.34 -5.50 -28.78
C PHE A 178 -8.36 -5.80 -27.64
N LEU A 179 -8.44 -7.00 -27.03
CA LEU A 179 -7.48 -7.38 -25.99
C LEU A 179 -6.04 -7.37 -26.52
N ARG A 180 -5.77 -7.94 -27.69
CA ARG A 180 -4.43 -7.87 -28.31
C ARG A 180 -4.00 -6.43 -28.59
N PHE A 181 -4.92 -5.59 -29.04
CA PHE A 181 -4.64 -4.18 -29.29
C PHE A 181 -4.25 -3.46 -28.01
N ILE A 182 -4.98 -3.60 -26.91
CA ILE A 182 -4.68 -2.87 -25.68
C ILE A 182 -3.46 -3.42 -24.92
N THR A 183 -3.13 -4.72 -25.07
CA THR A 183 -1.99 -5.33 -24.38
C THR A 183 -0.70 -5.37 -25.20
N ARG A 184 -0.69 -4.91 -26.45
CA ARG A 184 0.56 -4.83 -27.24
C ARG A 184 1.48 -3.76 -26.64
N GLU A 185 2.78 -3.97 -26.79
CA GLU A 185 3.82 -3.11 -26.23
C GLU A 185 3.60 -1.61 -26.54
N GLU A 186 3.30 -1.26 -27.79
CA GLU A 186 3.03 0.11 -28.20
C GLU A 186 1.84 0.75 -27.46
N SER A 187 0.76 0.00 -27.23
CA SER A 187 -0.41 0.50 -26.50
C SER A 187 -0.13 0.64 -25.01
N MET A 188 0.66 -0.27 -24.44
CA MET A 188 1.09 -0.20 -23.05
C MET A 188 2.02 1.00 -22.83
N ILE A 189 3.01 1.21 -23.71
CA ILE A 189 3.87 2.41 -23.70
C ILE A 189 3.01 3.68 -23.81
N ARG A 190 2.08 3.72 -24.76
CA ARG A 190 1.18 4.86 -24.92
C ARG A 190 0.33 5.11 -23.67
N TYR A 191 -0.14 4.06 -23.02
CA TYR A 191 -0.87 4.16 -21.76
C TYR A 191 0.01 4.74 -20.64
N ALA A 192 1.27 4.31 -20.51
CA ALA A 192 2.24 4.90 -19.57
C ALA A 192 2.44 6.39 -19.82
N GLU A 193 2.64 6.78 -21.09
CA GLU A 193 2.85 8.18 -21.45
C GLU A 193 1.68 9.09 -21.08
N LEU A 194 0.45 8.55 -21.17
CA LEU A 194 -0.78 9.27 -20.88
C LEU A 194 -1.11 9.29 -19.39
N SER A 195 -1.03 8.13 -18.73
CA SER A 195 -1.33 7.99 -17.30
C SER A 195 -0.25 8.58 -16.41
N LYS A 196 0.99 8.70 -16.93
CA LYS A 196 2.18 9.06 -16.17
C LYS A 196 2.41 8.18 -14.93
N ALA A 197 1.81 7.00 -14.92
CA ALA A 197 1.96 5.97 -13.90
C ALA A 197 2.89 4.85 -14.43
N PRO A 198 3.68 4.21 -13.56
CA PRO A 198 4.53 3.10 -13.99
C PRO A 198 3.69 1.89 -14.40
N LEU A 199 4.14 1.17 -15.43
CA LEU A 199 3.50 -0.05 -15.92
C LEU A 199 3.99 -1.29 -15.18
N ALA A 200 3.29 -2.40 -15.43
CA ALA A 200 3.74 -3.73 -15.04
C ALA A 200 5.21 -4.00 -15.45
N GLN A 201 5.93 -4.71 -14.58
CA GLN A 201 7.39 -4.93 -14.61
C GLN A 201 7.95 -5.55 -15.92
N ASN A 202 7.09 -6.01 -16.84
CA ASN A 202 7.49 -6.70 -18.07
C ASN A 202 7.45 -5.83 -19.34
N VAL A 203 7.10 -4.55 -19.25
CA VAL A 203 7.12 -3.60 -20.38
C VAL A 203 8.28 -2.63 -20.20
N LYS A 204 9.17 -2.53 -21.19
CA LYS A 204 10.20 -1.50 -21.21
C LYS A 204 9.54 -0.17 -21.56
N VAL A 205 9.34 0.66 -20.55
CA VAL A 205 8.83 2.02 -20.74
C VAL A 205 10.01 2.97 -20.93
N PRO A 206 9.94 3.96 -21.82
CA PRO A 206 10.92 5.04 -21.88
C PRO A 206 10.93 5.83 -20.57
N THR A 207 11.83 5.47 -19.66
CA THR A 207 11.91 6.06 -18.32
C THR A 207 12.64 7.39 -18.29
N GLU A 208 13.22 7.82 -19.43
CA GLU A 208 14.00 9.06 -19.55
C GLU A 208 13.18 10.32 -19.25
N GLN A 209 11.86 10.21 -19.34
CA GLN A 209 10.91 11.30 -19.05
C GLN A 209 10.38 11.27 -17.61
N TYR A 210 10.72 10.24 -16.83
CA TYR A 210 10.21 10.07 -15.48
C TYR A 210 11.00 10.92 -14.48
N PRO A 211 10.33 11.66 -13.58
CA PRO A 211 11.00 12.33 -12.49
C PRO A 211 11.80 11.36 -11.61
N GLU A 212 12.86 11.87 -10.98
CA GLU A 212 13.79 11.06 -10.17
C GLU A 212 13.06 10.19 -9.13
N VAL A 213 12.04 10.74 -8.47
CA VAL A 213 11.24 10.00 -7.48
C VAL A 213 10.56 8.77 -8.07
N LEU A 214 10.07 8.84 -9.30
CA LEU A 214 9.44 7.70 -9.97
C LEU A 214 10.49 6.63 -10.35
N MET A 215 11.71 7.06 -10.69
CA MET A 215 12.84 6.14 -10.86
C MET A 215 13.20 5.41 -9.56
N LYS A 216 13.18 6.11 -8.41
CA LYS A 216 13.38 5.46 -7.10
C LYS A 216 12.30 4.42 -6.80
N VAL A 217 11.05 4.67 -7.19
CA VAL A 217 9.97 3.66 -7.05
C VAL A 217 10.24 2.42 -7.90
N ILE A 218 10.64 2.60 -9.16
CA ILE A 218 10.98 1.50 -10.07
C ILE A 218 12.18 0.70 -9.52
N GLU A 219 13.21 1.39 -9.02
CA GLU A 219 14.38 0.76 -8.40
C GLU A 219 14.04 0.03 -7.09
N SER A 220 13.16 0.59 -6.28
CA SER A 220 12.67 -0.08 -5.06
C SER A 220 11.92 -1.36 -5.42
N ALA A 221 11.02 -1.29 -6.41
CA ALA A 221 10.26 -2.44 -6.88
C ALA A 221 11.14 -3.54 -7.50
N SER A 222 12.23 -3.18 -8.19
CA SER A 222 13.16 -4.16 -8.79
C SER A 222 14.07 -4.84 -7.77
N ARG A 223 14.28 -4.21 -6.61
CA ARG A 223 15.05 -4.76 -5.48
C ARG A 223 14.19 -5.45 -4.42
N ALA A 224 12.88 -5.35 -4.51
CA ALA A 224 11.97 -5.94 -3.53
C ALA A 224 12.20 -7.45 -3.48
N SER A 225 12.55 -7.97 -2.30
CA SER A 225 12.72 -9.43 -2.12
C SER A 225 11.41 -10.19 -2.23
N TRP A 226 10.29 -9.50 -2.03
CA TRP A 226 8.94 -10.03 -2.21
C TRP A 226 7.95 -8.90 -2.51
N LEU A 227 6.96 -9.21 -3.35
CA LEU A 227 5.80 -8.37 -3.58
C LEU A 227 4.56 -9.05 -3.01
N GLN A 228 4.10 -8.58 -1.85
CA GLN A 228 2.93 -9.10 -1.18
C GLN A 228 1.67 -8.50 -1.79
N MET A 229 0.84 -9.33 -2.41
CA MET A 229 -0.47 -8.89 -2.92
C MET A 229 -1.33 -8.35 -1.78
N VAL A 230 -1.99 -7.21 -2.02
CA VAL A 230 -2.95 -6.61 -1.08
C VAL A 230 -4.01 -7.63 -0.67
N TYR A 231 -4.35 -7.65 0.62
CA TYR A 231 -5.12 -8.77 1.19
C TYR A 231 -6.51 -8.88 0.59
N ASP A 232 -7.12 -7.77 0.19
CA ASP A 232 -8.42 -7.71 -0.46
C ASP A 232 -8.43 -8.24 -1.90
N GLU A 233 -7.32 -8.14 -2.62
CA GLU A 233 -7.14 -8.78 -3.93
C GLU A 233 -6.71 -10.25 -3.82
N TYR A 234 -5.92 -10.59 -2.80
CA TYR A 234 -5.36 -11.94 -2.63
C TYR A 234 -6.35 -12.93 -2.02
N SER A 235 -7.28 -12.45 -1.19
CA SER A 235 -8.11 -13.30 -0.34
C SER A 235 -9.52 -13.50 -0.89
N PRO A 236 -10.26 -14.52 -0.42
CA PRO A 236 -11.68 -14.63 -0.71
C PRO A 236 -12.45 -13.34 -0.34
N PRO A 237 -13.45 -12.91 -1.12
CA PRO A 237 -14.15 -11.63 -0.89
C PRO A 237 -14.72 -11.48 0.52
N LYS A 238 -15.19 -12.59 1.12
CA LYS A 238 -15.70 -12.58 2.49
C LYS A 238 -14.61 -12.27 3.52
N PHE A 239 -13.41 -12.83 3.34
CA PHE A 239 -12.27 -12.51 4.19
C PHE A 239 -11.88 -11.04 4.05
N ALA A 240 -11.74 -10.56 2.81
CA ALA A 240 -11.39 -9.17 2.51
C ALA A 240 -12.32 -8.19 3.22
N GLN A 241 -13.64 -8.42 3.13
CA GLN A 241 -14.65 -7.58 3.77
C GLN A 241 -14.49 -7.56 5.30
N VAL A 242 -14.37 -8.75 5.92
CA VAL A 242 -14.21 -8.85 7.39
C VAL A 242 -12.92 -8.17 7.84
N HIS A 243 -11.81 -8.33 7.09
CA HIS A 243 -10.54 -7.67 7.37
C HIS A 243 -10.69 -6.14 7.39
N LEU A 244 -11.24 -5.56 6.31
CA LEU A 244 -11.39 -4.11 6.17
C LEU A 244 -12.34 -3.53 7.23
N ASP A 245 -13.46 -4.18 7.48
CA ASP A 245 -14.45 -3.71 8.47
C ASP A 245 -13.92 -3.80 9.90
N SER A 246 -13.25 -4.91 10.23
CA SER A 246 -12.68 -5.10 11.56
C SER A 246 -11.56 -4.11 11.84
N LEU A 247 -10.74 -3.80 10.83
CA LEU A 247 -9.64 -2.86 10.97
C LEU A 247 -10.15 -1.43 11.18
N ALA A 248 -11.19 -1.01 10.45
CA ALA A 248 -11.81 0.30 10.65
C ALA A 248 -12.56 0.42 11.99
N SER A 249 -13.23 -0.64 12.44
CA SER A 249 -14.03 -0.63 13.67
C SER A 249 -13.23 -0.84 14.96
N SER A 250 -12.02 -1.39 14.88
CA SER A 250 -11.18 -1.61 16.07
C SER A 250 -10.53 -0.32 16.56
N LEU A 251 -10.26 0.64 15.68
CA LEU A 251 -9.53 1.87 16.02
C LEU A 251 -10.42 2.87 16.76
N PRO A 252 -9.84 3.53 17.78
CA PRO A 252 -9.96 3.19 19.20
C PRO A 252 -11.38 2.87 19.68
N PRO A 253 -11.54 1.98 20.69
CA PRO A 253 -10.58 1.74 21.78
C PRO A 253 -9.70 0.48 21.74
N SER A 254 -9.82 -0.44 20.77
CA SER A 254 -9.18 -1.76 20.83
C SER A 254 -8.10 -1.99 19.76
N PRO A 255 -7.07 -2.82 20.00
CA PRO A 255 -6.20 -3.25 18.92
C PRO A 255 -7.00 -4.09 17.91
N TYR A 256 -6.68 -3.96 16.62
CA TYR A 256 -7.22 -4.87 15.61
C TYR A 256 -6.59 -6.25 15.80
N ILE A 257 -7.38 -7.23 16.18
CA ILE A 257 -6.96 -8.63 16.31
C ILE A 257 -7.75 -9.44 15.29
N PRO A 258 -7.10 -10.11 14.33
CA PRO A 258 -7.79 -11.03 13.42
C PRO A 258 -8.58 -12.07 14.22
N SER A 259 -9.89 -12.15 13.97
CA SER A 259 -10.77 -13.03 14.75
C SER A 259 -10.71 -14.48 14.25
N SER A 260 -11.14 -15.43 15.10
CA SER A 260 -11.36 -16.81 14.69
C SER A 260 -12.37 -16.94 13.56
N ASP A 261 -13.31 -16.02 13.44
CA ASP A 261 -14.35 -16.02 12.40
C ASP A 261 -13.75 -15.84 11.00
N MET A 262 -12.58 -15.18 10.88
CA MET A 262 -11.81 -15.12 9.64
C MET A 262 -11.34 -16.51 9.18
N SER A 263 -11.18 -17.46 10.11
CA SER A 263 -10.85 -18.85 9.80
C SER A 263 -12.02 -19.62 9.17
N SER A 264 -13.25 -19.10 9.33
CA SER A 264 -14.48 -19.68 8.76
C SER A 264 -14.94 -19.01 7.46
N ALA A 265 -14.33 -17.86 7.12
CA ALA A 265 -14.48 -17.18 5.83
C ALA A 265 -13.60 -17.83 4.75
#